data_AF-A0A6S6TUR9-F1
#
_entry.id   AF-A0A6S6TUR9-F1
#
_cell.length_a   1.000
_cell.length_b   1.000
_cell.length_c   1.000
_cell.angle_alpha   90.00
_cell.angle_beta   90.00
_cell.angle_gamma   90.00
#
_symmetry.space_group_name_H-M   'P 1'
#
loop_
_entity.id
_entity.type
_entity.pdbx_description
1 polymer ?
#
loop_
_entity_poly.entity_id
_entity_poly.type
_entity_poly.pdbx_seq_one_letter_code
_entity_poly.pdbx_strand_id
1 'polypeptide(L)'
;MKKIVFLSVCCFYISMANETQNIQNANLELKLTQTLKNLKEYKLKKDRTILNLEKALKKVKAELKNTKKQLTIKNKKHNKALKRMRKDLQETKKNFLKVRNELSDLRNEKSAKSMKINKMIQTAINQPLIIENVTKEALAPIPPKSIATKLSWVEVVIEDDINIRELALKYYSDSEAYPKIYAANRSVIPASLKIQDGMILKIPITDNFKEQPMILNRD
;
A
#
# COMPACT_ATOMS: atom_id res chain seq x y z
N MET A 1 -67.89 -12.99 -86.11
CA MET A 1 -67.87 -13.67 -84.79
C MET A 1 -66.50 -13.67 -84.11
N LYS A 2 -65.40 -14.11 -84.74
CA LYS A 2 -64.06 -14.16 -84.08
C LYS A 2 -63.55 -12.87 -83.42
N LYS A 3 -63.81 -11.69 -84.01
CA LYS A 3 -63.39 -10.38 -83.46
C LYS A 3 -64.07 -10.00 -82.14
N ILE A 4 -65.34 -10.39 -81.94
CA ILE A 4 -66.12 -10.02 -80.74
C ILE A 4 -65.64 -10.84 -79.52
N VAL A 5 -65.36 -12.13 -79.71
CA VAL A 5 -64.81 -13.01 -78.67
C VAL A 5 -63.43 -12.51 -78.21
N PHE A 6 -62.58 -12.08 -79.15
CA PHE A 6 -61.26 -11.54 -78.83
C PHE A 6 -61.33 -10.29 -77.94
N LEU A 7 -62.20 -9.32 -78.27
CA LEU A 7 -62.39 -8.11 -77.47
C LEU A 7 -62.88 -8.42 -76.04
N SER A 8 -63.81 -9.36 -75.90
CA SER A 8 -64.32 -9.78 -74.58
C SER A 8 -63.23 -10.39 -73.69
N VAL A 9 -62.37 -11.25 -74.26
CA VAL A 9 -61.25 -11.86 -73.54
C VAL A 9 -60.20 -10.81 -73.13
N CYS A 10 -59.89 -9.85 -74.02
CA CYS A 10 -58.97 -8.75 -73.68
C CYS A 10 -59.50 -7.88 -72.53
N CYS A 11 -60.79 -7.52 -72.54
CA CYS A 11 -61.40 -6.74 -71.46
C CYS A 11 -61.34 -7.49 -70.11
N PHE A 12 -61.60 -8.80 -70.12
CA PHE A 12 -61.50 -9.62 -68.91
C PHE A 12 -60.08 -9.64 -68.34
N TYR A 13 -59.07 -9.82 -69.20
CA TYR A 13 -57.67 -9.85 -68.77
C TYR A 13 -57.20 -8.50 -68.21
N ILE A 14 -57.60 -7.38 -68.84
CA ILE A 14 -57.31 -6.03 -68.35
C ILE A 14 -57.97 -5.81 -66.97
N SER A 15 -59.21 -6.27 -66.77
CA SER A 15 -59.89 -6.17 -65.48
C SER A 15 -59.16 -6.96 -64.38
N MET A 16 -58.75 -8.20 -64.65
CA MET A 16 -57.99 -9.01 -63.69
C MET A 16 -56.61 -8.40 -63.38
N ALA A 17 -55.93 -7.85 -64.38
CA ALA A 17 -54.65 -7.16 -64.18
C ALA A 17 -54.80 -5.93 -63.28
N ASN A 18 -55.84 -5.11 -63.50
CA ASN A 18 -56.12 -3.95 -62.66
C ASN A 18 -56.48 -4.36 -61.22
N GLU A 19 -57.28 -5.41 -61.03
CA GLU A 19 -57.65 -5.90 -59.71
C GLU A 19 -56.43 -6.44 -58.93
N THR A 20 -55.58 -7.24 -59.59
CA THR A 20 -54.34 -7.74 -58.98
C THR A 20 -53.38 -6.62 -58.62
N GLN A 21 -53.24 -5.60 -59.47
CA GLN A 21 -52.45 -4.40 -59.18
C GLN A 21 -53.03 -3.62 -57.98
N ASN A 22 -54.35 -3.46 -57.89
CA ASN A 22 -55.01 -2.79 -56.76
C ASN A 22 -54.78 -3.55 -55.45
N ILE A 23 -54.89 -4.88 -55.47
CA ILE A 23 -54.61 -5.72 -54.29
C ILE A 23 -53.14 -5.60 -53.87
N GLN A 24 -52.20 -5.59 -54.82
CA GLN A 24 -50.78 -5.38 -54.54
C GLN A 24 -50.53 -4.00 -53.91
N ASN A 25 -51.12 -2.94 -54.46
CA ASN A 25 -51.00 -1.59 -53.91
C ASN A 25 -51.56 -1.51 -52.48
N ALA A 26 -52.75 -2.07 -52.23
CA ALA A 26 -53.35 -2.10 -50.89
C ALA A 26 -52.47 -2.86 -49.87
N ASN A 27 -51.87 -3.98 -50.28
CA ASN A 27 -50.94 -4.73 -49.45
C ASN A 27 -49.65 -3.93 -49.14
N LEU A 28 -49.14 -3.16 -50.11
CA LEU A 28 -47.98 -2.29 -49.91
C LEU A 28 -48.32 -1.14 -48.95
N GLU A 29 -49.49 -0.52 -49.09
CA GLU A 29 -49.97 0.52 -48.17
C GLU A 29 -50.12 0.00 -46.74
N LEU A 30 -50.65 -1.23 -46.56
CA LEU A 30 -50.74 -1.86 -45.25
C LEU A 30 -49.34 -2.13 -44.65
N LYS A 31 -48.39 -2.62 -45.44
CA LYS A 31 -47.01 -2.82 -44.98
C LYS A 31 -46.33 -1.50 -44.61
N LEU A 32 -46.56 -0.46 -45.40
CA LEU A 32 -46.02 0.87 -45.15
C LEU A 32 -46.58 1.46 -43.85
N THR A 33 -47.89 1.41 -43.65
CA THR A 33 -48.55 1.92 -42.44
C THR A 33 -48.09 1.17 -41.18
N GLN A 34 -47.95 -0.16 -41.26
CA GLN A 34 -47.41 -0.96 -40.15
C GLN A 34 -45.94 -0.61 -39.86
N THR A 35 -45.13 -0.41 -40.89
CA THR A 35 -43.72 -0.01 -40.73
C THR A 35 -43.60 1.36 -40.08
N LEU A 36 -44.42 2.33 -40.49
CA LEU A 36 -44.48 3.66 -39.89
C LEU A 36 -44.93 3.62 -38.43
N LYS A 37 -45.89 2.76 -38.09
CA LYS A 37 -46.32 2.54 -36.69
C LYS A 37 -45.16 2.00 -35.83
N ASN A 38 -44.51 0.93 -36.29
CA ASN A 38 -43.36 0.33 -35.60
C ASN A 38 -42.22 1.36 -35.40
N LEU A 39 -41.95 2.18 -36.41
CA LEU A 39 -40.92 3.21 -36.34
C LEU A 39 -41.27 4.30 -35.30
N LYS A 40 -42.54 4.72 -35.23
CA LYS A 40 -43.02 5.64 -34.19
C LYS A 40 -42.87 5.06 -32.79
N GLU A 41 -43.26 3.80 -32.59
CA GLU A 41 -43.11 3.11 -31.30
C GLU A 41 -41.64 2.97 -30.89
N TYR A 42 -40.76 2.62 -31.82
CA TYR A 42 -39.32 2.56 -31.58
C TYR A 42 -38.76 3.92 -31.17
N LYS A 43 -39.15 5.00 -31.87
CA LYS A 43 -38.74 6.37 -31.52
C LYS A 43 -39.18 6.75 -30.11
N LEU A 44 -40.44 6.50 -29.75
CA LEU A 44 -40.96 6.75 -28.40
C LEU A 44 -40.22 5.95 -27.33
N LYS A 45 -39.89 4.69 -27.60
CA LYS A 45 -39.10 3.86 -26.68
C LYS A 45 -37.71 4.44 -26.48
N LYS A 46 -37.04 4.87 -27.56
CA LYS A 46 -35.73 5.51 -27.51
C LYS A 46 -35.77 6.80 -26.69
N ASP A 47 -36.75 7.66 -26.91
CA ASP A 47 -36.89 8.94 -26.19
C ASP A 47 -37.11 8.71 -24.67
N ARG A 48 -37.92 7.71 -24.30
CA ARG A 48 -38.08 7.31 -22.89
C ARG A 48 -36.78 6.83 -22.27
N THR A 49 -36.00 6.03 -23.00
CA THR A 49 -34.69 5.57 -22.53
C THR A 49 -33.73 6.73 -22.33
N ILE A 50 -33.67 7.67 -23.28
CA ILE A 50 -32.83 8.89 -23.16
C ILE A 50 -33.22 9.68 -21.91
N LEU A 51 -34.52 9.95 -21.71
CA LEU A 51 -35.01 10.68 -20.54
C LEU A 51 -34.65 9.99 -19.21
N ASN A 52 -34.75 8.66 -19.16
CA ASN A 52 -34.39 7.90 -17.96
C ASN A 52 -32.89 7.96 -17.68
N LEU A 53 -32.05 7.88 -18.72
CA LEU A 53 -30.61 8.01 -18.60
C LEU A 53 -30.21 9.41 -18.13
N GLU A 54 -30.85 10.47 -18.64
CA GLU A 54 -30.61 11.84 -18.19
C GLU A 54 -30.95 12.03 -16.70
N LYS A 55 -32.07 11.46 -16.24
CA LYS A 55 -32.45 11.47 -14.82
C LYS A 55 -31.42 10.73 -13.96
N ALA A 56 -30.98 9.54 -14.39
CA ALA A 56 -29.96 8.78 -13.70
C ALA A 56 -28.63 9.55 -13.62
N LEU A 57 -28.20 10.16 -14.72
CA LEU A 57 -26.99 10.98 -14.79
C LEU A 57 -27.08 12.19 -13.85
N LYS A 58 -28.23 12.87 -13.78
CA LYS A 58 -28.46 13.98 -12.84
C LYS A 58 -28.36 13.51 -11.38
N LYS A 59 -28.90 12.34 -11.05
CA LYS A 59 -28.80 11.73 -9.71
C LYS A 59 -27.35 11.42 -9.35
N VAL A 60 -26.62 10.73 -10.22
CA VAL A 60 -25.19 10.39 -10.02
C VAL A 60 -24.34 11.66 -9.84
N LYS A 61 -24.58 12.71 -10.64
CA LYS A 61 -23.90 14.00 -10.47
C LYS A 61 -24.17 14.64 -9.10
N ALA A 62 -25.40 14.56 -8.58
CA ALA A 62 -25.74 15.07 -7.27
C ALA A 62 -25.05 14.28 -6.14
N GLU A 63 -25.03 12.95 -6.24
CA GLU A 63 -24.32 12.07 -5.31
C GLU A 63 -22.81 12.34 -5.30
N LEU A 64 -22.19 12.49 -6.48
CA LEU A 64 -20.79 12.86 -6.61
C LEU A 64 -20.49 14.22 -5.95
N LYS A 65 -21.40 15.19 -6.09
CA LYS A 65 -21.25 16.50 -5.44
C LYS A 65 -21.33 16.39 -3.92
N ASN A 66 -22.23 15.55 -3.39
CA ASN A 66 -22.38 15.33 -1.96
C ASN A 66 -21.15 14.61 -1.36
N THR A 67 -20.70 13.53 -1.99
CA THR A 67 -19.51 12.77 -1.55
C THR A 67 -18.25 13.64 -1.55
N LYS A 68 -18.05 14.48 -2.58
CA LYS A 68 -16.96 15.48 -2.59
C LYS A 68 -17.04 16.44 -1.40
N LYS A 69 -18.23 16.96 -1.06
CA LYS A 69 -18.41 17.82 0.12
C LYS A 69 -18.11 17.10 1.43
N GLN A 70 -18.52 15.83 1.56
CA GLN A 70 -18.21 15.05 2.76
C GLN A 70 -16.71 14.80 2.91
N LEU A 71 -16.01 14.50 1.80
CA LEU A 71 -14.57 14.29 1.78
C LEU A 71 -13.82 15.56 2.23
N THR A 72 -14.20 16.74 1.74
CA THR A 72 -13.56 18.00 2.14
C THR A 72 -13.75 18.29 3.63
N ILE A 73 -14.93 18.00 4.18
CA ILE A 73 -15.20 18.14 5.62
C ILE A 73 -14.32 17.17 6.43
N LYS A 74 -14.25 15.89 6.03
CA LYS A 74 -13.40 14.88 6.68
C LYS A 74 -11.92 15.29 6.66
N ASN A 75 -11.41 15.73 5.51
CA ASN A 75 -10.03 16.19 5.36
C ASN A 75 -9.74 17.41 6.25
N LYS A 76 -10.67 18.37 6.33
CA LYS A 76 -10.53 19.53 7.24
C LYS A 76 -10.47 19.10 8.71
N LYS A 77 -11.29 18.13 9.12
CA LYS A 77 -11.27 17.57 10.48
C LYS A 77 -9.95 16.85 10.76
N HIS A 78 -9.48 16.02 9.83
CA HIS A 78 -8.22 15.30 9.95
C HIS A 78 -7.02 16.25 10.05
N ASN A 79 -6.94 17.26 9.18
CA ASN A 79 -5.88 18.26 9.23
C ASN A 79 -5.88 19.06 10.54
N LYS A 80 -7.07 19.36 11.09
CA LYS A 80 -7.18 20.00 12.41
C LYS A 80 -6.66 19.08 13.53
N ALA A 81 -6.95 17.78 13.46
CA ALA A 81 -6.42 16.80 14.41
C ALA A 81 -4.90 16.66 14.31
N LEU A 82 -4.35 16.52 13.10
CA LEU A 82 -2.91 16.51 12.85
C LEU A 82 -2.22 17.76 13.42
N LYS A 83 -2.81 18.94 13.23
CA LYS A 83 -2.27 20.19 13.78
C LYS A 83 -2.24 20.20 15.32
N ARG A 84 -3.22 19.58 15.98
CA ARG A 84 -3.23 19.43 17.45
C ARG A 84 -2.14 18.46 17.90
N MET A 85 -2.09 17.27 17.31
CA MET A 85 -1.06 16.27 17.65
C MET A 85 0.36 16.80 17.45
N ARG A 86 0.62 17.59 16.40
CA ARG A 86 1.93 18.24 16.19
C ARG A 86 2.27 19.22 17.32
N LYS A 87 1.31 19.98 17.85
CA LYS A 87 1.53 20.87 19.00
C LYS A 87 1.81 20.08 20.26
N ASP A 88 1.03 19.03 20.51
CA ASP A 88 1.21 18.18 21.67
C ASP A 88 2.59 17.50 21.65
N LEU A 89 3.03 17.01 20.49
CA LEU A 89 4.37 16.45 20.28
C LEU A 89 5.48 17.49 20.52
N GLN A 90 5.28 18.74 20.11
CA GLN A 90 6.24 19.81 20.37
C GLN A 90 6.35 20.13 21.86
N GLU A 91 5.23 20.14 22.57
CA GLU A 91 5.21 20.39 24.02
C GLU A 91 5.85 19.22 24.79
N THR A 92 5.56 17.97 24.42
CA THR A 92 6.21 16.80 25.03
C THR A 92 7.72 16.80 24.78
N LYS A 93 8.16 17.16 23.56
CA LYS A 93 9.59 17.33 23.24
C LYS A 93 10.26 18.40 24.11
N LYS A 94 9.59 19.53 24.33
CA LYS A 94 10.08 20.62 25.19
C LYS A 94 10.19 20.17 26.65
N ASN A 95 9.19 19.46 27.17
CA ASN A 95 9.21 18.94 28.53
C ASN A 95 10.30 17.88 28.72
N PHE A 96 10.48 16.98 27.75
CA PHE A 96 11.56 16.01 27.77
C PHE A 96 12.94 16.67 27.81
N LEU A 97 13.13 17.76 27.05
CA LEU A 97 14.38 18.51 27.06
C LEU A 97 14.67 19.14 28.43
N LYS A 98 13.65 19.67 29.12
CA LYS A 98 13.79 20.20 30.49
C LYS A 98 14.23 19.11 31.46
N VAL A 99 13.53 17.98 31.48
CA VAL A 99 13.87 16.83 32.35
C VAL A 99 15.28 16.33 32.07
N ARG A 100 15.69 16.27 30.79
CA ARG A 100 17.05 15.88 30.40
C ARG A 100 18.10 16.84 30.98
N ASN A 101 17.84 18.14 30.95
CA ASN A 101 18.75 19.14 31.51
C ASN A 101 18.84 19.02 33.03
N GLU A 102 17.70 18.89 33.71
CA GLU A 102 17.65 18.66 35.17
C GLU A 102 18.42 17.39 35.58
N LEU A 103 18.28 16.30 34.82
CA LEU A 103 19.06 15.06 35.02
C LEU A 103 20.56 15.26 34.81
N SER A 104 20.95 16.11 33.85
CA SER A 104 22.35 16.46 33.62
C SER A 104 22.93 17.22 34.81
N ASP A 105 22.19 18.19 35.35
CA ASP A 105 22.61 18.98 36.50
C ASP A 105 22.77 18.11 37.75
N LEU A 106 21.81 17.22 38.03
CA LEU A 106 21.88 16.25 39.12
C LEU A 106 23.09 15.30 38.98
N ARG A 107 23.39 14.85 37.76
CA ARG A 107 24.55 13.99 37.50
C ARG A 107 25.86 14.73 37.79
N ASN A 108 25.96 15.99 37.38
CA ASN A 108 27.12 16.84 37.64
C ASN A 108 27.31 17.08 39.15
N GLU A 109 26.23 17.37 39.88
CA GLU A 109 26.27 17.53 41.34
C GLU A 109 26.71 16.24 42.05
N LYS A 110 26.17 15.08 41.64
CA LYS A 110 26.57 13.78 42.18
C LYS A 110 28.05 13.47 41.91
N SER A 111 28.54 13.81 40.72
CA SER A 111 29.96 13.67 40.35
C SER A 111 30.85 14.55 41.24
N ALA A 112 30.47 15.81 41.46
CA ALA A 112 31.21 16.72 42.33
C ALA A 112 31.27 16.24 43.78
N LYS A 113 30.15 15.73 44.33
CA LYS A 113 30.11 15.13 45.67
C LYS A 113 31.01 13.89 45.76
N SER A 114 30.95 13.00 44.76
CA SER A 114 31.81 11.82 44.66
C SER A 114 33.29 12.18 44.62
N MET A 115 33.69 13.16 43.80
CA MET A 115 35.07 13.67 43.76
C MET A 115 35.53 14.20 45.11
N LYS A 116 34.66 14.92 45.84
CA LYS A 116 34.97 15.42 47.18
C LYS A 116 35.21 14.29 48.18
N ILE A 117 34.37 13.25 48.16
CA ILE A 117 34.53 12.06 49.01
C ILE A 117 35.83 11.33 48.68
N ASN A 118 36.11 11.07 47.40
CA ASN A 118 37.35 10.42 46.98
C ASN A 118 38.59 11.23 47.39
N LYS A 119 38.53 12.56 47.31
CA LYS A 119 39.61 13.43 47.79
C LYS A 119 39.82 13.27 49.30
N MET A 120 38.75 13.20 50.10
CA MET A 120 38.84 12.96 51.55
C MET A 120 39.42 11.57 51.87
N ILE A 121 39.01 10.53 51.13
CA ILE A 121 39.54 9.17 51.30
C ILE A 121 41.04 9.13 50.96
N GLN A 122 41.47 9.75 49.86
CA GLN A 122 42.89 9.80 49.50
C GLN A 122 43.74 10.52 50.56
N THR A 123 43.22 11.59 51.16
CA THR A 123 43.89 12.25 52.29
C THR A 123 44.02 11.32 53.50
N ALA A 124 43.01 10.48 53.77
CA ALA A 124 43.05 9.51 54.88
C ALA A 124 43.96 8.30 54.58
N ILE A 125 43.99 7.79 53.35
CA ILE A 125 44.82 6.65 52.92
C ILE A 125 46.32 7.00 52.94
N ASN A 126 46.69 8.27 52.69
CA ASN A 126 48.08 8.71 52.80
C ASN A 126 48.60 8.80 54.25
N GLN A 127 47.82 8.36 55.25
CA GLN A 127 48.34 8.05 56.57
C GLN A 127 49.13 6.72 56.51
N PRO A 128 50.36 6.65 57.04
CA PRO A 128 51.22 5.49 56.88
C PRO A 128 50.64 4.26 57.60
N LEU A 129 50.07 3.34 56.82
CA LEU A 129 49.70 2.00 57.26
C LEU A 129 50.75 1.01 56.73
N ILE A 130 51.46 0.40 57.68
CA ILE A 130 52.39 -0.71 57.47
C ILE A 130 51.52 -1.97 57.34
N ILE A 131 51.69 -2.75 56.26
CA ILE A 131 51.84 -4.23 56.23
C ILE A 131 51.60 -4.82 54.81
N GLU A 132 52.63 -5.55 54.38
CA GLU A 132 52.78 -6.77 53.55
C GLU A 132 51.81 -7.18 52.43
N ASN A 133 52.36 -7.11 51.21
CA ASN A 133 52.50 -8.13 50.16
C ASN A 133 51.72 -9.46 50.29
N VAL A 134 50.74 -9.70 49.40
CA VAL A 134 50.45 -11.04 48.83
C VAL A 134 50.12 -10.92 47.34
N THR A 135 50.53 -11.96 46.64
CA THR A 135 50.82 -12.23 45.23
C THR A 135 49.66 -12.23 44.22
N LYS A 136 50.07 -11.96 42.97
CA LYS A 136 49.34 -12.09 41.69
C LYS A 136 48.97 -13.53 41.36
N GLU A 137 47.85 -13.74 40.67
CA GLU A 137 47.70 -14.91 39.80
C GLU A 137 46.83 -14.60 38.57
N ALA A 138 47.38 -14.91 37.40
CA ALA A 138 46.84 -14.61 36.08
C ALA A 138 46.22 -15.87 35.47
N LEU A 139 45.02 -15.77 34.87
CA LEU A 139 44.42 -16.84 34.09
C LEU A 139 44.34 -16.49 32.59
N ALA A 140 44.75 -17.47 31.78
CA ALA A 140 45.03 -17.43 30.36
C ALA A 140 43.78 -17.29 29.44
N PRO A 141 43.95 -16.87 28.18
CA PRO A 141 42.87 -16.73 27.21
C PRO A 141 42.55 -18.05 26.49
N ILE A 142 41.26 -18.34 26.30
CA ILE A 142 40.77 -19.47 25.49
C ILE A 142 40.51 -18.98 24.06
N PRO A 143 41.08 -19.60 23.01
CA PRO A 143 40.73 -19.30 21.63
C PRO A 143 39.55 -20.18 21.15
N PRO A 144 38.44 -19.61 20.64
CA PRO A 144 37.48 -20.40 19.88
C PRO A 144 37.98 -20.58 18.43
N LYS A 145 38.22 -21.84 18.08
CA LYS A 145 38.52 -22.30 16.72
C LYS A 145 37.21 -22.25 15.91
N SER A 146 36.99 -21.21 15.11
CA SER A 146 35.88 -21.18 14.14
C SER A 146 36.35 -21.75 12.81
N ILE A 147 35.68 -22.81 12.35
CA ILE A 147 35.82 -23.35 11.01
C ILE A 147 34.99 -22.42 10.12
N ALA A 148 35.66 -21.45 9.50
CA ALA A 148 35.05 -20.53 8.55
C ALA A 148 34.82 -21.26 7.21
N THR A 149 33.67 -21.93 7.07
CA THR A 149 33.08 -22.14 5.75
C THR A 149 32.84 -20.76 5.15
N LYS A 150 33.43 -20.51 3.99
CA LYS A 150 33.33 -19.24 3.26
C LYS A 150 31.90 -19.07 2.75
N LEU A 151 31.01 -18.64 3.65
CA LEU A 151 29.63 -18.30 3.34
C LEU A 151 29.62 -17.07 2.45
N SER A 152 29.17 -17.21 1.21
CA SER A 152 28.83 -16.08 0.36
C SER A 152 27.52 -15.47 0.84
N TRP A 153 27.48 -14.14 1.03
CA TRP A 153 26.27 -13.40 1.39
C TRP A 153 26.05 -12.24 0.41
N VAL A 154 24.79 -11.80 0.30
CA VAL A 154 24.41 -10.59 -0.43
C VAL A 154 24.06 -9.49 0.58
N GLU A 155 24.52 -8.27 0.36
CA GLU A 155 24.14 -7.12 1.18
C GLU A 155 22.88 -6.46 0.63
N VAL A 156 21.89 -6.24 1.50
CA VAL A 156 20.57 -5.70 1.15
C VAL A 156 20.26 -4.52 2.07
N VAL A 157 19.77 -3.43 1.50
CA VAL A 157 19.24 -2.29 2.25
C VAL A 157 17.76 -2.53 2.53
N ILE A 158 17.34 -2.37 3.80
CA ILE A 158 15.94 -2.51 4.20
C ILE A 158 15.14 -1.26 3.83
N GLU A 159 14.00 -1.47 3.21
CA GLU A 159 13.03 -0.45 2.80
C GLU A 159 11.61 -0.91 3.20
N ASP A 160 10.67 0.03 3.30
CA ASP A 160 9.23 -0.19 3.53
C ASP A 160 8.81 -0.78 4.89
N ASP A 161 9.55 -0.56 5.97
CA ASP A 161 9.25 -1.04 7.34
C ASP A 161 9.00 -2.57 7.41
N ILE A 162 9.60 -3.33 6.49
CA ILE A 162 9.45 -4.79 6.37
C ILE A 162 9.99 -5.48 7.62
N ASN A 163 9.36 -6.58 8.05
CA ASN A 163 9.86 -7.37 9.19
C ASN A 163 10.84 -8.48 8.77
N ILE A 164 11.66 -8.99 9.70
CA ILE A 164 12.68 -10.01 9.38
C ILE A 164 12.09 -11.33 8.85
N ARG A 165 10.84 -11.65 9.18
CA ARG A 165 10.13 -12.85 8.71
C ARG A 165 9.69 -12.71 7.27
N GLU A 166 9.20 -11.54 6.88
CA GLU A 166 8.86 -11.18 5.50
C GLU A 166 10.13 -11.15 4.64
N LEU A 167 11.25 -10.66 5.18
CA LEU A 167 12.54 -10.72 4.51
C LEU A 167 12.97 -12.18 4.26
N ALA A 168 12.78 -13.07 5.24
CA ALA A 168 13.05 -14.50 5.08
C ALA A 168 12.12 -15.16 4.05
N LEU A 169 10.83 -14.82 4.09
CA LEU A 169 9.86 -15.28 3.10
C LEU A 169 10.25 -14.86 1.67
N LYS A 170 10.77 -13.64 1.51
CA LYS A 170 11.19 -13.11 0.21
C LYS A 170 12.41 -13.82 -0.38
N TYR A 171 13.46 -14.00 0.42
CA TYR A 171 14.74 -14.55 -0.06
C TYR A 171 14.83 -16.09 0.00
N TYR A 172 14.11 -16.74 0.92
CA TYR A 172 14.14 -18.20 1.08
C TYR A 172 12.82 -18.89 0.75
N SER A 173 11.75 -18.14 0.43
CA SER A 173 10.39 -18.68 0.32
C SER A 173 9.90 -19.38 1.60
N ASP A 174 10.52 -19.04 2.74
CA ASP A 174 10.21 -19.62 4.05
C ASP A 174 10.42 -18.56 5.14
N SER A 175 9.32 -18.17 5.79
CA SER A 175 9.36 -17.19 6.88
C SER A 175 10.07 -17.73 8.13
N GLU A 176 10.10 -19.04 8.34
CA GLU A 176 10.76 -19.67 9.50
C GLU A 176 12.29 -19.76 9.32
N ALA A 177 12.81 -19.43 8.13
CA ALA A 177 14.24 -19.32 7.87
C ALA A 177 14.87 -18.01 8.41
N TYR A 178 14.10 -17.12 9.04
CA TYR A 178 14.60 -15.87 9.63
C TYR A 178 15.78 -16.01 10.62
N PRO A 179 15.96 -17.12 11.39
CA PRO A 179 17.10 -17.25 12.30
C PRO A 179 18.45 -17.24 11.57
N LYS A 180 18.49 -17.65 10.29
CA LYS A 180 19.71 -17.60 9.45
C LYS A 180 20.13 -16.16 9.18
N ILE A 181 19.17 -15.28 8.87
CA ILE A 181 19.39 -13.84 8.68
C ILE A 181 19.84 -13.21 10.00
N TYR A 182 19.16 -13.54 11.10
CA TYR A 182 19.49 -13.01 12.42
C TYR A 182 20.89 -13.42 12.88
N ALA A 183 21.29 -14.69 12.67
CA ALA A 183 22.60 -15.18 13.03
C ALA A 183 23.73 -14.44 12.28
N ALA A 184 23.54 -14.17 10.98
CA ALA A 184 24.51 -13.44 10.16
C ALA A 184 24.63 -11.95 10.52
N ASN A 185 23.58 -11.36 11.11
CA ASN A 185 23.48 -9.92 11.40
C ASN A 185 23.35 -9.60 12.89
N ARG A 186 23.82 -10.50 13.75
CA ARG A 186 23.68 -10.37 15.21
C ARG A 186 24.31 -9.09 15.79
N SER A 187 25.26 -8.49 15.07
CA SER A 187 25.88 -7.22 15.42
C SER A 187 25.02 -6.00 15.12
N VAL A 188 24.05 -6.11 14.19
CA VAL A 188 23.21 -5.00 13.72
C VAL A 188 21.77 -5.14 14.24
N ILE A 189 21.23 -6.36 14.24
CA ILE A 189 19.86 -6.63 14.66
C ILE A 189 19.82 -6.85 16.18
N PRO A 190 19.08 -6.04 16.94
CA PRO A 190 18.93 -6.24 18.39
C PRO A 190 18.14 -7.53 18.68
N ALA A 191 18.25 -8.03 19.91
CA ALA A 191 17.51 -9.22 20.37
C ALA A 191 15.98 -9.08 20.27
N SER A 192 15.46 -7.87 20.12
CA SER A 192 14.04 -7.59 19.87
C SER A 192 13.58 -7.90 18.44
N LEU A 193 14.50 -8.30 17.54
CA LEU A 193 14.23 -8.61 16.12
C LEU A 193 13.64 -7.44 15.31
N LYS A 194 13.72 -6.22 15.84
CA LYS A 194 13.25 -5.02 15.15
C LYS A 194 14.32 -4.57 14.16
N ILE A 195 13.96 -4.55 12.88
CA ILE A 195 14.74 -3.94 11.80
C ILE A 195 14.12 -2.58 11.42
N GLN A 196 14.92 -1.68 10.88
CA GLN A 196 14.51 -0.32 10.50
C GLN A 196 14.94 -0.04 9.07
N ASP A 197 14.22 0.88 8.42
CA ASP A 197 14.57 1.37 7.09
C ASP A 197 15.99 1.94 7.05
N GLY A 198 16.70 1.64 5.96
CA GLY A 198 18.09 2.02 5.73
C GLY A 198 19.12 1.10 6.39
N MET A 199 18.73 0.07 7.15
CA MET A 199 19.67 -0.92 7.66
C MET A 199 20.26 -1.77 6.54
N ILE A 200 21.57 -2.00 6.57
CA ILE A 200 22.26 -2.91 5.64
C ILE A 200 22.38 -4.27 6.32
N LEU A 201 21.73 -5.29 5.75
CA LEU A 201 21.74 -6.66 6.26
C LEU A 201 22.42 -7.61 5.27
N LYS A 202 23.19 -8.56 5.81
CA LYS A 202 23.82 -9.66 5.06
C LYS A 202 22.86 -10.84 4.97
N ILE A 203 22.49 -11.25 3.77
CA ILE A 203 21.64 -12.42 3.51
C ILE A 203 22.53 -13.59 3.06
N PRO A 204 22.69 -14.64 3.89
CA PRO A 204 23.45 -15.82 3.50
C PRO A 204 22.86 -16.51 2.26
N ILE A 205 23.71 -16.83 1.29
CA ILE A 205 23.31 -17.66 0.16
C ILE A 205 23.26 -19.11 0.66
N THR A 206 22.10 -19.73 0.55
CA THR A 206 21.83 -21.14 0.90
C THR A 206 21.17 -21.83 -0.27
N ASP A 207 20.97 -23.14 -0.21
CA ASP A 207 20.33 -23.91 -1.29
C ASP A 207 18.92 -23.39 -1.66
N ASN A 208 18.24 -22.74 -0.71
CA ASN A 208 16.91 -22.16 -0.91
C ASN A 208 16.93 -20.67 -1.28
N PHE A 209 18.11 -20.08 -1.51
CA PHE A 209 18.23 -18.67 -1.86
C PHE A 209 17.68 -18.43 -3.27
N LYS A 210 16.70 -17.52 -3.37
CA LYS A 210 16.21 -17.03 -4.65
C LYS A 210 16.84 -15.68 -4.91
N GLU A 211 17.63 -15.59 -5.98
CA GLU A 211 18.18 -14.32 -6.43
C GLU A 211 17.01 -13.37 -6.77
N GLN A 212 17.01 -12.20 -6.14
CA GLN A 212 16.05 -11.13 -6.39
C GLN A 212 16.81 -9.97 -7.01
N PRO A 213 16.20 -9.19 -7.92
CA PRO A 213 16.82 -7.98 -8.44
C PRO A 213 17.20 -7.06 -7.27
N MET A 214 18.45 -6.56 -7.27
CA MET A 214 19.01 -5.72 -6.20
C MET A 214 18.24 -4.40 -5.98
N ILE A 215 17.29 -4.06 -6.86
CA ILE A 215 16.45 -2.88 -6.76
C ILE A 215 15.02 -3.38 -6.56
N LEU A 216 14.59 -3.36 -5.31
CA LEU A 216 13.22 -3.67 -4.94
C LEU A 216 12.42 -2.36 -5.02
N ASN A 217 11.43 -2.33 -5.91
CA ASN A 217 10.38 -1.31 -5.98
C ASN A 217 10.85 0.16 -6.03
N ARG A 218 11.35 0.60 -7.20
CA ARG A 218 11.37 2.02 -7.55
C ARG A 218 10.16 2.33 -8.44
N ASP A 219 8.97 2.37 -7.84
CA ASP A 219 7.75 2.93 -8.45
C ASP A 219 7.44 4.32 -7.84
#